data_AF-A0A850MDJ3-F1
#
_entry.id   AF-A0A850MDJ3-F1
#
_cell.length_a   1.000
_cell.length_b   1.000
_cell.length_c   1.000
_cell.angle_alpha   90.00
_cell.angle_beta   90.00
_cell.angle_gamma   90.00
#
_symmetry.space_group_name_H-M   'P 1'
#
loop_
_entity.id
_entity.type
_entity.pdbx_description
1 polymer ?
#
loop_
_entity_poly.entity_id
_entity_poly.type
_entity_poly.pdbx_seq_one_letter_code
_entity_poly.pdbx_strand_id
1 'polypeptide(L)'
;MDQLVTKGAKRGSPNKVLYELTRMNSDLKKAQVCIIGISNDLEFKENLDPRVLSSLSEEEMVFPPYKATELLDILRQREKMGFHPDVIADGTIEIVAALAAREHGDARRAINLLRVAGELAEREGDEQVSESHVRRAQTLIERDTISDALKTLPLQSKLALYSIYLLEKIMKYRFKKKIPANFSS
;
A
#
# COMPACT_ATOMS: atom_id res chain seq x y z
N MET A 1 23.11 42.63 -24.54
CA MET A 1 23.55 41.78 -25.67
C MET A 1 24.37 40.67 -25.06
N ASP A 2 23.91 39.44 -24.90
CA ASP A 2 22.80 38.76 -25.55
C ASP A 2 21.97 37.94 -24.58
N GLN A 3 20.66 38.14 -24.70
CA GLN A 3 19.69 37.13 -24.37
C GLN A 3 19.84 36.00 -25.39
N LEU A 4 20.16 34.79 -24.96
CA LEU A 4 19.66 33.58 -25.62
C LEU A 4 19.28 32.58 -24.55
N VAL A 5 18.06 32.82 -24.06
CA VAL A 5 17.18 31.88 -23.38
C VAL A 5 17.11 30.61 -24.23
N THR A 6 17.92 29.61 -23.89
CA THR A 6 17.70 28.24 -24.35
C THR A 6 16.65 27.62 -23.44
N LYS A 7 15.43 27.62 -23.97
CA LYS A 7 14.29 26.82 -23.52
C LYS A 7 14.74 25.42 -23.13
N GLY A 8 14.59 25.10 -21.84
CA GLY A 8 14.88 23.78 -21.32
C GLY A 8 15.31 23.82 -19.87
N ALA A 9 14.53 24.48 -19.00
CA ALA A 9 14.57 24.19 -17.58
C ALA A 9 14.08 22.74 -17.38
N LYS A 10 14.94 21.76 -17.73
CA LYS A 10 14.88 20.43 -17.18
C LYS A 10 14.95 20.66 -15.67
N ARG A 11 13.89 20.29 -14.95
CA ARG A 11 13.89 20.15 -13.48
C ARG A 11 15.29 19.76 -13.04
N GLY A 12 15.94 20.58 -12.21
CA GLY A 12 17.32 20.32 -11.76
C GLY A 12 17.42 18.83 -11.41
N SER A 13 18.38 18.11 -12.02
CA SER A 13 18.42 16.67 -11.84
C SER A 13 18.54 16.37 -10.34
N PRO A 14 17.84 15.33 -9.83
CA PRO A 14 17.93 14.95 -8.42
C PRO A 14 19.37 14.88 -7.90
N ASN A 15 20.29 14.45 -8.78
CA ASN A 15 21.72 14.36 -8.53
C ASN A 15 22.37 15.72 -8.20
N LYS A 16 21.94 16.83 -8.81
CA LYS A 16 22.52 18.15 -8.51
C LYS A 16 22.17 18.62 -7.09
N VAL A 17 20.91 18.44 -6.69
CA VAL A 17 20.45 18.83 -5.35
C VAL A 17 21.12 17.97 -4.28
N LEU A 18 21.19 16.65 -4.50
CA LEU A 18 21.86 15.74 -3.56
C LEU A 18 23.37 16.02 -3.46
N TYR A 19 24.02 16.40 -4.56
CA TYR A 19 25.43 16.80 -4.55
C TYR A 19 25.67 18.07 -3.71
N GLU A 20 24.82 19.09 -3.86
CA GLU A 20 24.94 20.33 -3.08
C GLU A 20 24.68 20.09 -1.59
N LEU A 21 23.67 19.27 -1.26
CA LEU A 21 23.33 18.96 0.13
C LEU A 21 24.44 18.16 0.83
N THR A 22 24.97 17.12 0.17
CA THR A 22 26.03 16.27 0.74
C THR A 22 27.33 17.05 1.00
N ARG A 23 27.61 18.08 0.21
CA ARG A 23 28.80 18.93 0.38
C ARG A 23 28.61 20.13 1.29
N MET A 24 27.38 20.47 1.68
CA MET A 24 27.12 21.67 2.49
C MET A 24 27.90 21.69 3.81
N ASN A 25 28.17 20.52 4.40
CA ASN A 25 28.96 20.40 5.62
C ASN A 25 30.44 20.79 5.47
N SER A 26 31.01 20.83 4.26
CA SER A 26 32.38 21.33 4.07
C SER A 26 32.48 22.85 4.22
N ASP A 27 31.38 23.56 3.93
CA ASP A 27 31.36 25.02 3.86
C ASP A 27 30.79 25.65 5.13
N LEU A 28 30.02 24.88 5.91
CA LEU A 28 29.43 25.31 7.17
C LEU A 28 30.44 25.26 8.33
N LYS A 29 30.74 26.43 8.91
CA LYS A 29 31.67 26.55 10.05
C LYS A 29 31.00 26.56 11.44
N LYS A 30 29.69 26.82 11.49
CA LYS A 30 28.92 27.00 12.74
C LYS A 30 27.67 26.11 12.81
N ALA A 31 27.49 25.22 11.84
CA ALA A 31 26.32 24.35 11.75
C ALA A 31 26.73 23.04 11.07
N GLN A 32 25.91 22.01 11.26
CA GLN A 32 26.02 20.73 10.58
C GLN A 32 24.64 20.35 10.05
N VAL A 33 24.61 19.71 8.90
CA VAL A 33 23.42 19.22 8.20
C VAL A 33 23.47 17.71 8.20
N CYS A 34 22.36 17.08 8.58
CA CYS A 34 22.14 15.64 8.45
C CYS A 34 21.10 15.40 7.35
N ILE A 35 21.36 14.42 6.48
CA ILE A 35 20.45 14.04 5.39
C ILE A 35 19.91 12.66 5.70
N ILE A 36 18.58 12.55 5.78
CA ILE A 36 17.88 11.27 5.92
C ILE A 36 17.11 11.04 4.62
N GLY A 37 17.57 10.07 3.84
CA GLY A 37 16.89 9.63 2.62
C GLY A 37 15.92 8.50 2.93
N ILE A 38 14.68 8.60 2.45
CA ILE A 38 13.68 7.53 2.53
C ILE A 38 13.29 7.16 1.12
N SER A 39 13.56 5.92 0.73
CA SER A 39 13.24 5.38 -0.60
C SER A 39 12.53 4.03 -0.44
N ASN A 40 11.51 3.81 -1.27
CA ASN A 40 10.91 2.48 -1.45
C ASN A 40 11.57 1.71 -2.61
N ASP A 41 12.50 2.36 -3.32
CA ASP A 41 13.28 1.79 -4.40
C ASP A 41 14.68 1.44 -3.89
N LEU A 42 14.96 0.14 -3.83
CA LEU A 42 16.26 -0.41 -3.45
C LEU A 42 17.35 -0.08 -4.48
N GLU A 43 16.96 0.14 -5.74
CA GLU A 43 17.86 0.50 -6.85
C GLU A 43 18.08 2.01 -6.95
N PHE A 44 17.48 2.82 -6.06
CA PHE A 44 17.63 4.28 -6.07
C PHE A 44 19.10 4.71 -6.13
N LYS A 45 19.98 3.98 -5.45
CA LYS A 45 21.42 4.24 -5.43
C LYS A 45 22.08 4.03 -6.77
N GLU A 46 21.66 3.04 -7.55
CA GLU A 46 22.22 2.76 -8.88
C GLU A 46 21.93 3.90 -9.86
N ASN A 47 20.90 4.70 -9.58
CA ASN A 47 20.53 5.87 -10.36
C ASN A 47 21.29 7.15 -9.95
N LEU A 48 22.08 7.12 -8.87
CA LEU A 48 22.89 8.25 -8.41
C LEU A 48 24.24 8.33 -9.10
N ASP A 49 24.70 9.55 -9.36
CA ASP A 49 26.06 9.77 -9.87
C ASP A 49 27.09 9.31 -8.82
N PRO A 50 28.16 8.59 -9.21
CA PRO A 50 29.21 8.12 -8.29
C PRO A 50 29.78 9.20 -7.35
N ARG A 51 29.78 10.48 -7.78
CA ARG A 51 30.26 11.59 -6.95
C ARG A 51 29.33 11.91 -5.78
N VAL A 52 28.02 11.73 -5.97
CA VAL A 52 27.01 11.92 -4.94
C VAL A 52 27.10 10.78 -3.93
N LEU A 53 27.16 9.53 -4.40
CA LEU A 53 27.38 8.34 -3.58
C LEU A 53 28.63 8.47 -2.69
N SER A 54 29.76 8.87 -3.28
CA SER A 54 31.00 9.07 -2.53
C SER A 54 30.91 10.17 -1.46
N SER A 55 30.07 11.18 -1.66
CA SER A 55 29.91 12.31 -0.72
C SER A 55 28.87 12.02 0.36
N LEU A 56 27.97 11.05 0.14
CA LEU A 56 26.89 10.70 1.04
C LEU A 56 27.36 9.88 2.25
N SER A 57 28.45 9.10 2.12
CA SER A 57 29.02 8.25 3.18
C SER A 57 27.95 7.56 4.04
N GLU A 58 27.17 6.70 3.39
CA GLU A 58 25.90 6.19 3.90
C GLU A 58 26.02 5.09 4.97
N GLU A 59 25.13 5.13 5.96
CA GLU A 59 24.69 3.95 6.71
C GLU A 59 23.29 3.59 6.23
N GLU A 60 23.14 2.39 5.65
CA GLU A 60 21.86 1.92 5.16
C GLU A 60 21.10 1.15 6.23
N MET A 61 19.80 1.47 6.37
CA MET A 61 18.87 0.72 7.19
C MET A 61 17.72 0.24 6.33
N VAL A 62 17.63 -1.09 6.17
CA VAL A 62 16.50 -1.73 5.49
C VAL A 62 15.39 -1.99 6.51
N PHE A 63 14.18 -1.51 6.20
CA PHE A 63 12.99 -1.77 7.00
C PHE A 63 12.25 -2.99 6.42
N PRO A 64 12.36 -4.18 7.04
CA PRO A 64 11.57 -5.32 6.60
C PRO A 64 10.09 -5.07 6.87
N PRO A 65 9.19 -5.78 6.16
CA PRO A 65 7.77 -5.69 6.47
C PRO A 65 7.47 -6.23 7.87
N TYR A 66 6.43 -5.69 8.50
CA TYR A 66 6.09 -6.03 9.88
C TYR A 66 5.63 -7.47 10.03
N LYS A 67 6.09 -8.12 11.09
CA LYS A 67 5.61 -9.43 11.54
C LYS A 67 4.26 -9.29 12.25
N ALA A 68 3.53 -10.40 12.38
CA ALA A 68 2.24 -10.43 13.06
C ALA A 68 2.31 -9.90 14.50
N THR A 69 3.39 -10.19 15.24
CA THR A 69 3.57 -9.70 16.61
C THR A 69 3.75 -8.18 16.67
N GLU A 70 4.53 -7.61 15.75
CA GLU A 70 4.75 -6.15 15.68
C GLU A 70 3.47 -5.43 15.27
N LEU A 71 2.71 -6.00 14.33
CA LEU A 71 1.39 -5.49 13.96
C LEU A 71 0.39 -5.57 15.10
N LEU A 72 0.41 -6.65 15.89
CA LEU A 72 -0.43 -6.78 17.08
C LEU A 72 -0.14 -5.65 18.07
N ASP A 73 1.13 -5.39 18.36
CA ASP A 73 1.54 -4.32 19.28
C ASP A 73 1.08 -2.94 18.78
N ILE A 74 1.29 -2.66 17.49
CA ILE A 74 0.82 -1.42 16.85
C ILE A 74 -0.71 -1.30 16.97
N LEU A 75 -1.45 -2.36 16.65
CA LEU A 75 -2.91 -2.32 16.68
C LEU A 75 -3.45 -2.19 18.10
N ARG A 76 -2.84 -2.83 19.10
CA ARG A 76 -3.19 -2.68 20.52
C ARG A 76 -2.97 -1.24 21.00
N GLN A 77 -1.91 -0.58 20.53
CA GLN A 77 -1.72 0.85 20.80
C GLN A 77 -2.84 1.68 20.15
N ARG A 78 -3.23 1.37 18.92
CA ARG A 78 -4.29 2.10 18.20
C ARG A 78 -5.69 1.83 18.76
N GLU A 79 -5.98 0.62 19.21
CA GLU A 79 -7.21 0.24 19.92
C GLU A 79 -7.43 1.19 21.09
N LYS A 80 -6.46 1.30 21.98
CA LYS A 80 -6.56 2.13 23.20
C LYS A 80 -6.80 3.61 22.91
N MET A 81 -6.41 4.09 21.73
CA MET A 81 -6.58 5.48 21.32
C MET A 81 -7.87 5.72 20.53
N GLY A 82 -8.37 4.71 19.82
CA GLY A 82 -9.42 4.85 18.81
C GLY A 82 -10.74 4.15 19.15
N PHE A 83 -10.75 3.26 20.14
CA PHE A 83 -11.93 2.50 20.54
C PHE A 83 -12.22 2.71 22.03
N HIS A 84 -13.50 2.59 22.40
CA HIS A 84 -13.89 2.51 23.80
C HIS A 84 -13.38 1.21 24.44
N PRO A 85 -13.18 1.16 25.76
CA PRO A 85 -12.82 -0.08 26.44
C PRO A 85 -13.84 -1.19 26.17
N ASP A 86 -13.35 -2.44 26.03
CA ASP A 86 -14.16 -3.67 25.91
C ASP A 86 -15.09 -3.77 24.70
N VAL A 87 -14.92 -2.91 23.68
CA VAL A 87 -15.71 -2.96 22.43
C VAL A 87 -15.09 -3.85 21.35
N ILE A 88 -13.91 -4.42 21.58
CA ILE A 88 -13.28 -5.35 20.63
C ILE A 88 -13.31 -6.74 21.27
N ALA A 89 -13.91 -7.70 20.57
CA ALA A 89 -13.97 -9.07 21.05
C ALA A 89 -12.58 -9.70 21.10
N ASP A 90 -12.34 -10.57 22.09
CA ASP A 90 -11.07 -11.27 22.27
C ASP A 90 -10.63 -12.00 20.98
N GLY A 91 -9.35 -11.90 20.65
CA GLY A 91 -8.78 -12.52 19.45
C GLY A 91 -8.97 -11.71 18.16
N THR A 92 -9.83 -10.69 18.14
CA THR A 92 -10.13 -9.94 16.92
C THR A 92 -8.91 -9.18 16.40
N ILE A 93 -8.11 -8.58 17.29
CA ILE A 93 -6.91 -7.83 16.90
C ILE A 93 -5.83 -8.78 16.39
N GLU A 94 -5.69 -9.94 17.01
CA GLU A 94 -4.77 -11.01 16.62
C GLU A 94 -5.09 -11.50 15.20
N ILE A 95 -6.38 -11.62 14.86
CA ILE A 95 -6.83 -11.95 13.50
C ILE A 95 -6.45 -10.86 12.51
N VAL A 96 -6.71 -9.58 12.83
CA VAL A 96 -6.32 -8.45 11.97
C VAL A 96 -4.81 -8.42 11.73
N ALA A 97 -4.01 -8.61 12.79
CA ALA A 97 -2.55 -8.64 12.71
C ALA A 97 -2.05 -9.80 11.84
N ALA A 98 -2.62 -10.99 12.02
CA ALA A 98 -2.26 -12.17 11.23
C ALA A 98 -2.63 -12.01 9.74
N LEU A 99 -3.80 -11.43 9.43
CA LEU A 99 -4.21 -11.16 8.06
C LEU A 99 -3.28 -10.15 7.38
N ALA A 100 -2.97 -9.04 8.05
CA ALA A 100 -2.09 -8.02 7.50
C ALA A 100 -0.63 -8.50 7.34
N ALA A 101 -0.13 -9.32 8.27
CA ALA A 101 1.20 -9.93 8.14
C ALA A 101 1.29 -10.88 6.91
N ARG A 102 0.20 -11.60 6.60
CA ARG A 102 0.13 -12.45 5.41
C ARG A 102 0.10 -11.64 4.12
N GLU A 103 -0.50 -10.45 4.13
CA GLU A 103 -0.52 -9.49 3.02
C GLU A 103 0.64 -8.49 3.06
N HIS A 104 1.87 -9.00 3.14
CA HIS A 104 3.10 -8.18 3.09
C HIS A 104 3.39 -7.32 4.32
N GLY A 105 2.70 -7.46 5.45
CA GLY A 105 3.09 -6.78 6.69
C GLY A 105 2.91 -5.25 6.68
N ASP A 106 1.88 -4.72 6.00
CA ASP A 106 1.60 -3.29 5.95
C ASP A 106 0.74 -2.84 7.15
N ALA A 107 1.35 -2.07 8.06
CA ALA A 107 0.67 -1.51 9.24
C ALA A 107 -0.50 -0.57 8.87
N ARG A 108 -0.43 0.16 7.75
CA ARG A 108 -1.53 1.02 7.31
C ARG A 108 -2.73 0.18 6.90
N ARG A 109 -2.51 -0.93 6.18
CA ARG A 109 -3.59 -1.88 5.83
C ARG A 109 -4.21 -2.47 7.08
N ALA A 110 -3.40 -2.88 8.05
CA ALA A 110 -3.88 -3.42 9.32
C ALA A 110 -4.78 -2.42 10.08
N ILE A 111 -4.32 -1.18 10.24
CA ILE A 111 -5.08 -0.12 10.92
C ILE A 111 -6.36 0.20 10.14
N ASN A 112 -6.29 0.27 8.81
CA ASN A 112 -7.46 0.52 7.98
C ASN A 112 -8.48 -0.61 8.06
N LEU A 113 -8.03 -1.87 8.10
CA LEU A 113 -8.89 -3.04 8.27
C LEU A 113 -9.62 -2.98 9.62
N LEU A 114 -8.91 -2.67 10.70
CA LEU A 114 -9.50 -2.51 12.03
C LEU A 114 -10.52 -1.36 12.06
N ARG A 115 -10.20 -0.22 11.44
CA ARG A 115 -11.11 0.93 11.33
C ARG A 115 -12.41 0.54 10.61
N VAL A 116 -12.31 -0.09 9.43
CA VAL A 116 -13.49 -0.48 8.64
C VAL A 116 -14.30 -1.56 9.37
N ALA A 117 -13.66 -2.46 10.12
CA ALA A 117 -14.38 -3.43 10.96
C ALA A 117 -15.16 -2.74 12.09
N GLY A 118 -14.58 -1.72 12.72
CA GLY A 118 -15.27 -0.88 13.71
C GLY A 118 -16.46 -0.15 13.13
N GLU A 119 -16.30 0.47 11.96
CA GLU A 119 -17.38 1.17 11.25
C GLU A 119 -18.52 0.23 10.84
N LEU A 120 -18.22 -1.04 10.52
CA LEU A 120 -19.24 -2.04 10.23
C LEU A 120 -20.04 -2.42 11.49
N ALA A 121 -19.35 -2.67 12.60
CA ALA A 121 -20.01 -2.97 13.88
C ALA A 121 -20.93 -1.81 14.31
N GLU A 122 -20.44 -0.58 14.21
CA GLU A 122 -21.22 0.63 14.54
C GLU A 122 -22.46 0.78 13.65
N ARG A 123 -22.32 0.55 12.33
CA ARG A 123 -23.45 0.62 11.39
C ARG A 123 -24.51 -0.45 11.66
N GLU A 124 -24.13 -1.58 12.21
CA GLU A 124 -25.02 -2.70 12.53
C GLU A 124 -25.64 -2.59 13.92
N GLY A 125 -25.11 -1.68 14.75
CA GLY A 125 -25.53 -1.52 16.14
C GLY A 125 -25.00 -2.61 17.05
N ASP A 126 -23.93 -3.30 16.65
CA ASP A 126 -23.29 -4.34 17.44
C ASP A 126 -22.44 -3.71 18.55
N GLU A 127 -22.56 -4.25 19.76
CA GLU A 127 -21.81 -3.77 20.93
C GLU A 127 -20.31 -4.05 20.84
N GLN A 128 -19.91 -5.06 20.04
CA GLN A 128 -18.51 -5.46 19.88
C GLN A 128 -18.09 -5.69 18.42
N VAL A 129 -16.85 -5.29 18.12
CA VAL A 129 -16.17 -5.67 16.89
C VAL A 129 -15.72 -7.12 17.00
N SER A 130 -16.29 -8.00 16.15
CA SER A 130 -15.99 -9.43 16.11
C SER A 130 -15.18 -9.81 14.88
N GLU A 131 -14.70 -11.05 14.83
CA GLU A 131 -14.06 -11.63 13.64
C GLU A 131 -14.92 -11.50 12.38
N SER A 132 -16.25 -11.60 12.51
CA SER A 132 -17.16 -11.50 11.37
C SER A 132 -17.09 -10.12 10.70
N HIS A 133 -16.97 -9.05 11.49
CA HIS A 133 -16.77 -7.69 11.00
C HIS A 133 -15.43 -7.55 10.28
N VAL A 134 -14.36 -8.15 10.81
CA VAL A 134 -13.03 -8.13 10.18
C VAL A 134 -13.04 -8.81 8.81
N ARG A 135 -13.64 -10.00 8.69
CA ARG A 135 -13.72 -10.72 7.41
C ARG A 135 -14.55 -9.97 6.36
N ARG A 136 -15.63 -9.32 6.81
CA ARG A 136 -16.46 -8.50 5.93
C ARG A 136 -15.76 -7.20 5.52
N ALA A 137 -15.05 -6.55 6.46
CA ALA A 137 -14.22 -5.39 6.18
C ALA A 137 -13.14 -5.70 5.16
N GLN A 138 -12.47 -6.85 5.26
CA GLN A 138 -11.49 -7.30 4.28
C GLN A 138 -12.11 -7.43 2.89
N THR A 139 -13.26 -8.10 2.78
CA THR A 139 -13.97 -8.27 1.51
C THR A 139 -14.38 -6.91 0.91
N LEU A 140 -14.79 -5.96 1.74
CA LEU A 140 -15.16 -4.61 1.30
C LEU A 140 -13.95 -3.85 0.76
N ILE A 141 -12.84 -3.83 1.51
CA ILE A 141 -11.60 -3.14 1.12
C ILE A 141 -11.05 -3.72 -0.18
N GLU A 142 -11.06 -5.05 -0.34
CA GLU A 142 -10.61 -5.71 -1.57
C GLU A 142 -11.49 -5.32 -2.77
N ARG A 143 -12.81 -5.32 -2.60
CA ARG A 143 -13.74 -4.90 -3.66
C ARG A 143 -13.53 -3.45 -4.07
N ASP A 144 -13.37 -2.55 -3.11
CA ASP A 144 -13.14 -1.13 -3.37
C ASP A 144 -11.80 -0.93 -4.10
N THR A 145 -10.75 -1.63 -3.67
CA THR A 145 -9.44 -1.60 -4.32
C THR A 145 -9.52 -2.06 -5.78
N ILE A 146 -10.22 -3.18 -6.05
CA ILE A 146 -10.41 -3.70 -7.40
C ILE A 146 -11.23 -2.71 -8.24
N SER A 147 -12.33 -2.18 -7.68
CA SER A 147 -13.19 -1.21 -8.35
C SER A 147 -12.42 0.03 -8.77
N ASP A 148 -11.60 0.58 -7.88
CA ASP A 148 -10.80 1.76 -8.15
C ASP A 148 -9.67 1.48 -9.15
N ALA A 149 -9.00 0.33 -9.04
CA ALA A 149 -8.05 -0.11 -10.05
C ALA A 149 -8.71 -0.18 -11.44
N LEU A 150 -9.89 -0.80 -11.56
CA LEU A 150 -10.63 -0.86 -12.82
C LEU A 150 -11.00 0.53 -13.36
N LYS A 151 -11.39 1.48 -12.50
CA LYS A 151 -11.70 2.85 -12.93
C LYS A 151 -10.48 3.59 -13.49
N THR A 152 -9.30 3.39 -12.89
CA THR A 152 -8.04 4.04 -13.30
C THR A 152 -7.43 3.47 -14.59
N LEU A 153 -7.84 2.27 -15.03
CA LEU A 153 -7.28 1.66 -16.23
C LEU A 153 -7.53 2.50 -17.50
N PRO A 154 -6.53 2.58 -18.41
CA PRO A 154 -6.70 3.11 -19.75
C PRO A 154 -7.81 2.40 -20.52
N LEU A 155 -8.41 3.08 -21.49
CA LEU A 155 -9.52 2.54 -22.28
C LEU A 155 -9.14 1.22 -22.98
N GLN A 156 -7.92 1.12 -23.52
CA GLN A 156 -7.47 -0.09 -24.21
C GLN A 156 -7.43 -1.29 -23.24
N SER A 157 -6.91 -1.10 -22.02
CA SER A 157 -6.87 -2.13 -20.98
C SER A 157 -8.27 -2.55 -20.54
N LYS A 158 -9.21 -1.60 -20.43
CA LYS A 158 -10.62 -1.89 -20.13
C LYS A 158 -11.29 -2.73 -21.23
N LEU A 159 -11.07 -2.38 -22.50
CA LEU A 159 -11.62 -3.13 -23.64
C LEU A 159 -11.06 -4.55 -23.72
N ALA A 160 -9.77 -4.72 -23.46
CA ALA A 160 -9.14 -6.04 -23.38
C ALA A 160 -9.77 -6.89 -22.26
N LEU A 161 -9.88 -6.33 -21.04
CA LEU A 161 -10.51 -7.02 -19.92
C LEU A 161 -11.98 -7.37 -20.20
N TYR A 162 -12.73 -6.44 -20.81
CA TYR A 162 -14.13 -6.65 -21.18
C TYR A 162 -14.29 -7.77 -22.21
N SER A 163 -13.37 -7.85 -23.18
CA SER A 163 -13.34 -8.92 -24.19
C SER A 163 -13.12 -10.29 -23.54
N ILE A 164 -12.19 -10.38 -22.58
CA ILE A 164 -11.93 -11.61 -21.80
C ILE A 164 -13.18 -12.00 -21.00
N TYR A 165 -13.82 -11.05 -20.32
CA TYR A 165 -15.05 -11.28 -19.57
C TYR A 165 -16.19 -11.82 -20.47
N LEU A 166 -16.36 -11.25 -21.66
CA LEU A 166 -17.36 -11.72 -22.62
C LEU A 166 -17.09 -13.16 -23.08
N LEU A 167 -15.83 -13.49 -23.38
CA LEU A 167 -15.42 -14.84 -23.78
C LEU A 167 -15.72 -15.86 -22.67
N GLU A 168 -15.36 -15.55 -21.42
CA GLU A 168 -15.64 -16.42 -20.28
C GLU A 168 -17.14 -16.67 -20.12
N LYS A 169 -17.96 -15.60 -20.24
CA LYS A 169 -19.42 -15.68 -20.14
C LYS A 169 -19.99 -16.58 -21.23
N ILE A 170 -19.55 -16.40 -22.49
CA ILE A 170 -20.00 -17.22 -23.63
C ILE A 170 -19.63 -18.69 -23.43
N MET A 171 -18.41 -18.97 -22.96
CA MET A 171 -17.97 -20.34 -22.67
C MET A 171 -18.84 -21.00 -21.60
N LYS A 172 -19.06 -20.35 -20.46
CA LYS A 172 -19.93 -20.87 -19.38
C LYS A 172 -21.35 -21.18 -19.88
N TYR A 173 -21.92 -20.30 -20.71
CA TYR A 173 -23.24 -20.53 -21.33
C TYR A 173 -23.26 -21.73 -22.30
N ARG A 174 -22.23 -21.90 -23.14
CA ARG A 174 -22.14 -23.06 -24.05
C ARG A 174 -21.98 -24.38 -23.30
N PHE A 175 -21.27 -24.41 -22.18
CA PHE A 175 -21.12 -25.62 -21.36
C PHE A 175 -22.42 -25.99 -20.63
N LYS A 176 -23.16 -25.04 -20.06
CA LYS A 176 -24.47 -25.32 -19.43
C LYS A 176 -25.51 -25.89 -20.41
N LYS A 177 -25.45 -25.51 -21.69
CA LYS A 177 -26.39 -25.99 -22.71
C LYS A 177 -26.07 -27.39 -23.26
N LYS A 178 -24.91 -27.95 -22.92
CA LYS A 178 -24.43 -29.27 -23.39
C LYS A 178 -24.73 -30.44 -22.44
N ILE A 179 -25.29 -30.20 -21.25
CA ILE A 179 -25.71 -31.26 -20.31
C ILE A 179 -27.22 -31.48 -20.49
N PRO A 180 -27.67 -32.55 -21.18
CA PRO A 180 -29.09 -32.88 -21.24
C PRO A 180 -29.58 -33.36 -19.87
N ALA A 181 -30.70 -32.80 -19.42
CA ALA A 181 -31.48 -33.29 -18.29
C ALA A 181 -32.17 -34.60 -18.69
N ASN A 182 -31.49 -35.74 -18.59
CA ASN A 182 -32.10 -37.06 -18.67
C ASN A 182 -31.35 -37.98 -17.71
N PHE A 183 -31.78 -38.03 -16.44
CA PHE A 183 -31.66 -39.20 -15.57
C PHE A 183 -32.50 -38.96 -14.30
N SER A 184 -33.78 -39.37 -14.36
CA SER A 184 -34.55 -39.89 -13.23
C SER A 184 -35.94 -40.29 -13.72
N SER A 185 -36.08 -41.56 -14.10
CA SER A 185 -37.36 -42.28 -14.07
C SER A 185 -37.44 -43.03 -12.75
#